data_AF-A0AA95N186-F1
#
_entry.id   AF-A0AA95N186-F1
#
_cell.length_a   1.000
_cell.length_b   1.000
_cell.length_c   1.000
_cell.angle_alpha   90.00
_cell.angle_beta   90.00
_cell.angle_gamma   90.00
#
_symmetry.space_group_name_H-M   'P 1'
#
loop_
_entity.id
_entity.type
_entity.pdbx_description
1 polymer ?
#
loop_
_entity_poly.entity_id
_entity_poly.type
_entity_poly.pdbx_seq_one_letter_code
_entity_poly.pdbx_strand_id
1 'polypeptide(L)' 'MENGILVFILTVIGSIILLFGLGSLIGGDNTEFIYLILFIIQFSITTSILFQILHRVKKLEKKETKKG' A
#
# COMPACT_ATOMS: atom_id res chain seq x y z
N MET A 1 7.71 -10.43 9.46
CA MET A 1 6.47 -10.99 8.89
C MET A 1 5.26 -10.28 9.49
N GLU A 2 5.23 -10.08 10.81
CA GLU A 2 4.16 -9.37 11.54
C GLU A 2 3.90 -7.92 11.05
N ASN A 3 4.95 -7.12 10.82
CA ASN A 3 4.74 -5.73 10.36
C ASN A 3 4.26 -5.61 8.90
N GLY A 4 4.52 -6.61 8.05
CA GLY A 4 4.12 -6.56 6.63
C GLY A 4 2.61 -6.73 6.45
N ILE A 5 2.01 -7.61 7.25
CA ILE A 5 0.56 -7.83 7.27
C ILE A 5 -0.15 -6.59 7.81
N LEU A 6 0.39 -5.97 8.87
CA LEU A 6 -0.16 -4.73 9.42
C LEU A 6 -0.15 -3.58 8.42
N VAL A 7 0.94 -3.39 7.68
CA VAL A 7 1.02 -2.35 6.65
C VAL A 7 0.07 -2.64 5.49
N PHE A 8 -0.03 -3.90 5.06
CA PHE A 8 -1.01 -4.29 4.04
C PHE A 8 -2.45 -3.97 4.48
N ILE A 9 -2.84 -4.36 5.70
CA ILE A 9 -4.17 -4.07 6.27
C ILE A 9 -4.41 -2.55 6.35
N LEU A 10 -3.44 -1.78 6.84
CA LEU A 10 -3.57 -0.33 6.95
C LEU A 10 -3.72 0.35 5.58
N THR A 11 -3.00 -0.16 4.58
CA THR A 11 -3.06 0.35 3.20
C THR A 11 -4.41 0.03 2.56
N VAL A 12 -4.95 -1.17 2.80
CA VAL A 12 -6.28 -1.58 2.33
C VAL A 12 -7.37 -0.73 2.98
N ILE A 13 -7.32 -0.51 4.30
CA ILE A 13 -8.29 0.33 5.01
C ILE A 13 -8.22 1.78 4.53
N GLY A 14 -7.02 2.36 4.42
CA GLY A 14 -6.85 3.72 3.92
C GLY A 14 -7.37 3.88 2.49
N SER A 15 -7.16 2.87 1.65
CA SER A 15 -7.66 2.82 0.27
C SER A 15 -9.18 2.77 0.19
N ILE A 16 -9.84 1.99 1.05
CA ILE A 16 -11.31 1.91 1.13
C ILE A 16 -11.90 3.26 1.56
N ILE A 17 -11.32 3.91 2.58
CA ILE A 17 -11.77 5.23 3.04
C ILE A 17 -11.63 6.27 1.94
N LEU A 18 -10.51 6.27 1.21
CA LEU A 18 -10.28 7.15 0.04
C LEU A 18 -11.32 6.92 -1.06
N LEU A 19 -11.62 5.66 -1.36
CA LEU A 19 -12.63 5.25 -2.34
C LEU A 19 -14.02 5.78 -2.00
N PHE A 20 -14.45 5.63 -0.75
CA PHE A 20 -15.74 6.15 -0.29
C PHE A 20 -15.77 7.68 -0.24
N GLY A 21 -14.70 8.31 0.27
CA GLY A 21 -14.61 9.77 0.36
C GLY A 21 -14.63 10.44 -1.02
N LEU A 22 -13.84 9.94 -1.96
CA LEU A 22 -13.78 10.48 -3.31
C LEU A 22 -14.98 10.05 -4.17
N GLY A 23 -15.51 8.84 -3.99
CA GLY A 23 -16.71 8.38 -4.69
C GLY A 23 -17.96 9.17 -4.31
N SER A 24 -18.06 9.57 -3.05
CA SER A 24 -19.09 10.50 -2.58
C SER A 24 -18.90 11.93 -3.12
N LEU A 25 -17.67 12.34 -3.42
CA LEU A 25 -17.36 13.69 -3.84
C LEU A 25 -17.51 13.89 -5.36
N ILE A 26 -17.12 12.89 -6.15
CA ILE A 26 -17.01 12.99 -7.62
C ILE A 26 -18.32 12.56 -8.32
N GLY A 27 -19.17 11.77 -7.67
CA GLY A 27 -20.36 11.16 -8.29
C GLY A 27 -19.94 9.98 -9.18
N GLY A 28 -20.29 8.76 -8.76
CA GLY A 28 -19.68 7.50 -9.18
C GLY A 28 -19.77 7.08 -10.66
N ASP A 29 -20.44 7.86 -11.52
CA ASP A 29 -20.64 7.55 -12.94
C ASP A 29 -19.60 8.22 -13.88
N ASN A 30 -18.58 8.87 -13.32
CA ASN A 30 -17.56 9.57 -14.10
C ASN A 30 -16.34 8.68 -14.42
N THR A 31 -15.79 8.79 -15.63
CA THR A 31 -14.58 8.04 -16.05
C THR A 31 -13.37 8.32 -15.14
N GLU A 32 -13.29 9.52 -14.56
CA GLU A 32 -12.30 9.92 -13.56
C GLU A 32 -12.34 9.03 -12.31
N PHE A 33 -13.53 8.57 -11.92
CA PHE A 33 -13.71 7.68 -10.79
C PHE A 33 -13.11 6.29 -11.08
N ILE A 34 -13.25 5.78 -12.30
CA ILE A 34 -12.62 4.52 -12.72
C ILE A 34 -11.10 4.62 -12.67
N TYR A 35 -10.52 5.73 -13.16
CA TYR A 35 -9.07 5.95 -13.08
C TYR A 35 -8.57 6.03 -11.64
N LEU A 36 -9.35 6.68 -10.76
CA LEU A 36 -9.04 6.74 -9.34
C LEU A 36 -9.03 5.36 -8.68
N ILE A 37 -10.02 4.51 -8.99
CA ILE A 37 -10.07 3.13 -8.50
C ILE A 37 -8.83 2.36 -8.94
N LEU A 38 -8.48 2.43 -10.22
CA LEU A 38 -7.31 1.76 -10.77
C LEU A 38 -6.01 2.25 -10.10
N PHE A 39 -5.90 3.56 -9.87
CA PHE A 39 -4.77 4.17 -9.17
C PHE A 39 -4.64 3.63 -7.74
N ILE A 40 -5.74 3.57 -6.98
CA ILE A 40 -5.73 3.09 -5.59
C ILE A 40 -5.29 1.61 -5.51
N ILE A 41 -5.79 0.77 -6.43
CA ILE A 41 -5.39 -0.64 -6.51
C ILE A 41 -3.89 -0.76 -6.81
N GLN A 42 -3.40 -0.04 -7.83
CA GLN A 42 -1.98 -0.06 -8.20
C GLN A 42 -1.07 0.49 -7.09
N PHE A 43 -1.50 1.55 -6.42
CA PHE A 43 -0.77 2.17 -5.31
C PHE A 43 -0.66 1.20 -4.13
N SER A 44 -1.72 0.47 -3.81
CA SER A 44 -1.73 -0.55 -2.75
C SER A 44 -0.76 -1.71 -3.04
N ILE A 45 -0.70 -2.16 -4.30
CA ILE A 45 0.23 -3.21 -4.71
C ILE A 45 1.67 -2.70 -4.63
N THR A 46 1.93 -1.52 -5.17
CA THR A 46 3.26 -0.90 -5.21
C THR A 46 3.83 -0.69 -3.80
N THR A 47 3.03 -0.12 -2.89
CA THR A 47 3.44 0.13 -1.50
C THR A 47 3.70 -1.18 -0.74
N SER A 48 2.89 -2.21 -0.97
CA SER A 48 3.11 -3.53 -0.37
C SER A 48 4.41 -4.19 -0.83
N ILE A 49 4.72 -4.13 -2.14
CA ILE A 49 6.00 -4.60 -2.69
C ILE A 49 7.17 -3.82 -2.11
N LEU A 50 7.06 -2.48 -2.07
CA LEU A 50 8.11 -1.61 -1.54
C LEU A 50 8.41 -1.96 -0.07
N PHE A 51 7.38 -2.20 0.74
CA PHE A 51 7.54 -2.56 2.14
C PHE A 51 8.21 -3.93 2.32
N GLN A 52 7.88 -4.90 1.46
CA GLN A 52 8.56 -6.20 1.46
C GLN A 52 10.05 -6.08 1.11
N ILE A 53 10.39 -5.25 0.13
CA ILE A 53 11.79 -4.97 -0.24
C ILE A 53 12.51 -4.32 0.95
N LEU A 54 11.94 -3.27 1.54
CA LEU A 54 12.50 -2.57 2.70
C LEU A 54 12.76 -3.51 3.87
N HIS A 55 11.81 -4.40 4.17
CA HIS A 55 11.97 -5.40 5.21
C HIS A 55 13.09 -6.40 4.89
N ARG A 56 13.22 -6.84 3.63
CA ARG A 56 14.33 -7.73 3.21
C ARG A 56 15.68 -7.03 3.33
N VAL A 57 15.79 -5.78 2.89
CA VAL A 57 17.02 -4.96 2.99
C VAL A 57 17.43 -4.82 4.45
N LYS A 58 16.52 -4.39 5.34
CA LYS A 58 16.81 -4.28 6.79
C LYS A 58 17.26 -5.60 7.43
N LYS A 59 16.74 -6.73 6.94
CA LYS A 59 17.15 -8.07 7.41
C LYS A 59 18.57 -8.43 6.97
N LEU A 60 18.97 -8.01 5.77
CA LEU A 60 20.32 -8.20 5.25
C LEU A 60 21.32 -7.32 6.00
N GLU A 61 21.02 -6.04 6.20
CA GLU A 61 21.84 -5.11 7.00
C GLU A 61 22.11 -5.67 8.41
N LYS A 62 21.06 -6.07 9.14
CA LYS A 62 21.22 -6.69 10.48
C LYS A 62 22.04 -7.98 10.50
N LYS A 63 22.10 -8.70 9.39
CA LYS A 63 22.89 -9.93 9.27
C LYS A 63 24.38 -9.63 9.06
N GLU A 64 24.70 -8.55 8.36
CA GLU A 64 26.08 -8.09 8.20
C GLU A 64 26.63 -7.47 9.49
N THR A 65 25.84 -6.65 10.19
CA THR A 65 26.27 -6.03 11.46
C THR A 65 26.50 -7.03 12.61
N LYS A 66 25.99 -8.26 12.51
CA LYS A 66 26.24 -9.33 13.50
C LYS A 66 27.45 -10.21 13.18
N LYS A 67 28.08 -10.04 12.01
CA LYS A 67 29.21 -10.85 11.54
C LYS A 67 30.53 -10.08 11.47
N GLY A 68 30.50 -8.75 11.61
CA GLY A 68 31.68 -7.90 11.83
C GLY A 68 31.76 -7.48 13.29
#